data_AF-A0A560FBF6-F1
#
_entry.id   AF-A0A560FBF6-F1
#
_cell.length_a   1.000
_cell.length_b   1.000
_cell.length_c   1.000
_cell.angle_alpha   90.00
_cell.angle_beta   90.00
_cell.angle_gamma   90.00
#
_symmetry.space_group_name_H-M   'P 1'
#
loop_
_entity.id
_entity.type
_entity.pdbx_description
1 polymer ?
#
loop_
_entity_poly.entity_id
_entity_poly.type
_entity_poly.pdbx_seq_one_letter_code
_entity_poly.pdbx_strand_id
1 'polypeptide(L)'
;MPFVAIGYTANPKAPVGKWVCTRTSALGPYDDKPPEETRHSPDFCGQCVSFVTQVCPSLPVSTALWRKGAAVKNNATILSGTVIATFDDQGRYYGHAAIYERQDGRGIYVYDQWITGHVPQPVAPRGIRWDGHGISNRGDGFFVVEP
;
A
#
# COMPACT_ATOMS: atom_id res chain seq x y z
N MET A 1 14.96 -9.67 -1.08
CA MET A 1 15.23 -8.31 -1.57
C MET A 1 13.91 -7.57 -1.59
N PRO A 2 13.83 -6.36 -1.00
CA PRO A 2 12.60 -5.58 -0.96
C PRO A 2 12.16 -5.15 -2.36
N PHE A 3 10.85 -5.10 -2.58
CA PHE A 3 10.29 -4.36 -3.72
C PHE A 3 10.33 -2.85 -3.40
N VAL A 4 10.91 -2.07 -4.31
CA VAL A 4 11.06 -0.61 -4.14
C VAL A 4 10.46 0.10 -5.35
N ALA A 5 9.48 0.96 -5.12
CA ALA A 5 8.88 1.84 -6.09
C ALA A 5 9.67 3.15 -6.19
N ILE A 6 10.31 3.40 -7.32
CA ILE A 6 11.00 4.68 -7.57
C ILE A 6 9.99 5.68 -8.13
N GLY A 7 9.98 6.91 -7.60
CA GLY A 7 9.09 7.97 -8.09
C GLY A 7 7.60 7.73 -7.83
N TYR A 8 7.26 6.99 -6.76
CA TYR A 8 5.88 6.63 -6.41
C TYR A 8 4.93 7.83 -6.23
N THR A 9 5.45 9.02 -5.90
CA THR A 9 4.66 10.27 -5.80
C THR A 9 4.46 10.98 -7.14
N ALA A 10 5.30 10.69 -8.14
CA ALA A 10 5.29 11.31 -9.46
C ALA A 10 4.77 10.35 -10.55
N ASN A 11 4.19 9.22 -10.17
CA ASN A 11 3.68 8.23 -11.11
C ASN A 11 2.40 8.75 -11.79
N PRO A 12 2.38 8.94 -13.12
CA PRO A 12 1.22 9.52 -13.81
C PRO A 12 -0.02 8.63 -13.78
N LYS A 13 0.14 7.32 -13.51
CA LYS A 13 -0.97 6.37 -13.34
C LYS A 13 -1.43 6.23 -11.88
N ALA A 14 -0.68 6.81 -10.95
CA ALA A 14 -1.03 6.84 -9.54
C ALA A 14 -0.75 8.21 -8.89
N PRO A 15 -1.30 9.30 -9.44
CA PRO A 15 -1.08 10.63 -8.91
C PRO A 15 -1.72 10.79 -7.51
N VAL A 16 -1.04 11.55 -6.65
CA VAL A 16 -1.56 11.92 -5.33
C VAL A 16 -2.88 12.67 -5.47
N GLY A 17 -3.85 12.33 -4.62
CA GLY A 17 -5.20 12.88 -4.60
C GLY A 17 -6.18 12.17 -5.55
N LYS A 18 -5.74 11.16 -6.32
CA LYS A 18 -6.62 10.38 -7.21
C LYS A 18 -6.75 8.94 -6.75
N TRP A 19 -7.78 8.27 -7.27
CA TRP A 19 -8.06 6.88 -6.99
C TRP A 19 -7.51 5.95 -8.07
N VAL A 20 -6.75 4.95 -7.66
CA VAL A 20 -5.98 4.10 -8.57
C VAL A 20 -6.57 2.70 -8.66
N CYS A 21 -6.58 2.14 -9.86
CA CYS A 21 -6.96 0.75 -10.12
C CYS A 21 -5.74 -0.16 -10.16
N THR A 22 -5.96 -1.47 -10.13
CA THR A 22 -4.85 -2.43 -10.21
C THR A 22 -4.06 -2.19 -11.50
N ARG A 23 -2.76 -2.48 -11.47
CA ARG A 23 -1.85 -2.24 -12.61
C ARG A 23 -2.32 -2.88 -13.94
N THR A 24 -3.09 -3.96 -13.86
CA THR A 24 -3.64 -4.67 -15.03
C THR A 24 -4.93 -4.05 -15.58
N SER A 25 -5.52 -3.09 -14.88
CA SER A 25 -6.70 -2.36 -15.34
C SER A 25 -6.32 -1.27 -16.35
N ALA A 26 -7.22 -1.02 -17.30
CA ALA A 26 -7.16 0.14 -18.18
C ALA A 26 -7.94 1.35 -17.62
N LEU A 27 -8.58 1.19 -16.46
CA LEU A 27 -9.39 2.21 -15.81
C LEU A 27 -8.57 3.12 -14.89
N GLY A 28 -9.14 4.28 -14.61
CA GLY A 28 -8.55 5.28 -13.73
C GLY A 28 -7.28 5.93 -14.29
N PRO A 29 -6.62 6.78 -13.49
CA PRO A 29 -7.02 7.21 -12.16
C PRO A 29 -8.33 8.03 -12.15
N TYR A 30 -9.11 7.94 -11.08
CA TYR A 30 -10.36 8.71 -10.92
C TYR A 30 -10.15 9.95 -10.03
N ASP A 31 -10.85 11.04 -10.38
CA ASP A 31 -10.92 12.26 -9.58
C ASP A 31 -11.77 12.07 -8.32
N ASP A 32 -12.89 11.36 -8.47
CA ASP A 32 -13.82 11.02 -7.41
C ASP A 32 -13.75 9.54 -7.04
N LYS A 33 -14.50 9.18 -5.99
CA LYS A 33 -14.63 7.79 -5.53
C LYS A 33 -14.99 6.87 -6.72
N PRO A 34 -14.18 5.82 -7.03
CA PRO A 34 -14.45 4.93 -8.15
C PRO A 34 -15.84 4.30 -8.06
N PRO A 35 -16.52 4.07 -9.19
CA PRO A 35 -17.81 3.38 -9.22
C PRO A 35 -17.72 2.00 -8.54
N GLU A 36 -18.79 1.56 -7.90
CA GLU A 36 -18.79 0.34 -7.07
C GLU A 36 -18.39 -0.91 -7.85
N GLU A 37 -18.88 -1.01 -9.08
CA GLU A 37 -18.60 -2.08 -10.04
C GLU A 37 -17.11 -2.22 -10.38
N THR A 38 -16.33 -1.16 -10.23
CA THR A 38 -14.88 -1.16 -10.54
C THR A 38 -14.02 -1.51 -9.31
N ARG A 39 -14.59 -1.57 -8.10
CA ARG A 39 -13.86 -1.76 -6.84
C ARG A 39 -13.46 -3.21 -6.56
N HIS A 40 -13.92 -4.12 -7.41
CA HIS A 40 -13.75 -5.56 -7.30
C HIS A 40 -13.04 -6.11 -8.54
N SER A 41 -12.91 -7.44 -8.63
CA SER A 41 -12.36 -8.09 -9.81
C SER A 41 -13.08 -7.63 -11.08
N PRO A 42 -12.36 -7.30 -12.16
CA PRO A 42 -10.91 -7.45 -12.34
C PRO A 42 -10.07 -6.22 -11.96
N ASP A 43 -10.69 -5.07 -11.70
CA ASP A 43 -10.01 -3.76 -11.67
C ASP A 43 -9.55 -3.31 -10.28
N PHE A 44 -10.23 -3.73 -9.22
CA PHE A 44 -9.88 -3.43 -7.83
C PHE A 44 -9.63 -1.93 -7.56
N CYS A 45 -10.40 -1.04 -8.19
CA CYS A 45 -10.21 0.41 -8.08
C CYS A 45 -10.39 0.90 -6.64
N GLY A 46 -9.42 1.67 -6.17
CA GLY A 46 -9.37 2.24 -4.83
C GLY A 46 -8.88 1.30 -3.72
N GLN A 47 -8.45 0.08 -4.05
CA GLN A 47 -7.83 -0.82 -3.07
C GLN A 47 -6.37 -0.44 -2.79
N CYS A 48 -5.88 -0.70 -1.59
CA CYS A 48 -4.49 -0.39 -1.21
C CYS A 48 -3.46 -1.15 -2.08
N VAL A 49 -3.74 -2.42 -2.37
CA VAL A 49 -2.94 -3.27 -3.27
C VAL A 49 -2.83 -2.69 -4.68
N SER A 50 -3.89 -2.06 -5.16
CA SER A 50 -3.93 -1.44 -6.49
C SER A 50 -2.92 -0.31 -6.61
N PHE A 51 -2.82 0.55 -5.60
CA PHE A 51 -1.80 1.61 -5.57
C PHE A 51 -0.38 1.03 -5.59
N VAL A 52 -0.04 0.14 -4.65
CA VAL A 52 1.35 -0.36 -4.52
C VAL A 52 1.80 -1.14 -5.76
N THR A 53 0.91 -1.91 -6.38
CA THR A 53 1.21 -2.65 -7.62
C THR A 53 1.29 -1.73 -8.83
N GLN A 54 0.56 -0.61 -8.86
CA GLN A 54 0.62 0.38 -9.92
C GLN A 54 1.96 1.15 -9.92
N VAL A 55 2.49 1.47 -8.73
CA VAL A 55 3.75 2.22 -8.58
C VAL A 55 5.00 1.35 -8.50
N CYS A 56 4.85 0.04 -8.22
CA CYS A 56 5.95 -0.92 -8.20
C CYS A 56 5.74 -2.02 -9.25
N PRO A 57 6.19 -1.84 -10.51
CA PRO A 57 5.94 -2.82 -11.58
C PRO A 57 6.56 -4.21 -11.34
N SER A 58 7.63 -4.29 -10.53
CA SER A 58 8.28 -5.55 -10.15
C SER A 58 7.50 -6.33 -9.09
N LEU A 59 6.58 -5.69 -8.37
CA LEU A 59 5.71 -6.33 -7.39
C LEU A 59 4.66 -7.20 -8.12
N PRO A 60 4.51 -8.49 -7.75
CA PRO A 60 3.44 -9.32 -8.29
C PRO A 60 2.06 -8.75 -7.96
N VAL A 61 1.13 -8.77 -8.92
CA VAL A 61 -0.25 -8.30 -8.69
C VAL A 61 -1.01 -9.22 -7.73
N SER A 62 -0.70 -10.52 -7.77
CA SER A 62 -1.26 -11.50 -6.83
C SER A 62 -0.54 -11.42 -5.49
N THR A 63 -1.27 -11.01 -4.45
CA THR A 63 -0.76 -10.96 -3.07
C THR A 63 -0.42 -12.33 -2.49
N ALA A 64 -0.89 -13.42 -3.09
CA ALA A 64 -0.51 -14.79 -2.70
C ALA A 64 0.98 -15.10 -2.94
N LEU A 65 1.63 -14.34 -3.84
CA LEU A 65 3.05 -14.43 -4.12
C LEU A 65 3.90 -13.57 -3.18
N TRP A 66 3.29 -12.76 -2.32
CA TRP A 66 4.03 -11.92 -1.40
C TRP A 66 4.50 -12.72 -0.20
N ARG A 67 5.69 -12.42 0.29
CA ARG A 67 6.26 -13.00 1.50
C ARG A 67 6.59 -11.92 2.53
N LYS A 68 6.39 -12.30 3.80
CA LYS A 68 6.71 -11.49 4.96
C LYS A 68 8.23 -11.39 5.12
N GLY A 69 8.78 -10.21 4.88
CA GLY A 69 10.19 -9.90 5.10
C GLY A 69 10.47 -9.32 6.49
N ALA A 70 11.49 -8.47 6.55
CA ALA A 70 11.90 -7.79 7.79
C ALA A 70 10.79 -6.89 8.35
N ALA A 71 10.74 -6.76 9.69
CA ALA A 71 9.86 -5.81 10.36
C ALA A 71 10.23 -4.36 9.98
N VAL A 72 9.22 -3.50 9.83
CA VAL A 72 9.45 -2.08 9.52
C VAL A 72 9.91 -1.31 10.75
N LYS A 73 9.29 -1.57 11.90
CA LYS A 73 9.61 -0.89 13.17
C LYS A 73 11.05 -1.13 13.57
N ASN A 74 11.73 -0.06 13.94
CA ASN A 74 13.15 -0.03 14.33
C ASN A 74 14.14 -0.42 13.21
N ASN A 75 13.67 -0.53 11.96
CA ASN A 75 14.51 -0.83 10.83
C ASN A 75 14.90 0.44 10.08
N ALA A 76 16.01 1.04 10.50
CA ALA A 76 16.53 2.30 9.95
C ALA A 76 17.10 2.17 8.52
N THR A 77 17.24 0.95 7.98
CA THR A 77 17.83 0.73 6.64
C THR A 77 16.78 0.66 5.54
N ILE A 78 15.49 0.78 5.86
CA ILE A 78 14.42 0.74 4.86
C ILE A 78 14.44 2.02 4.03
N LEU A 79 14.51 1.85 2.71
CA LEU A 79 14.49 2.94 1.75
C LEU A 79 13.07 3.46 1.54
N SER A 80 12.94 4.78 1.37
CA SER A 80 11.70 5.38 0.85
C SER A 80 11.34 4.73 -0.49
N GLY A 81 10.06 4.45 -0.70
CA GLY A 81 9.56 3.68 -1.85
C GLY A 81 9.42 2.18 -1.59
N THR A 82 9.92 1.65 -0.47
CA THR A 82 9.78 0.21 -0.16
C THR A 82 8.32 -0.18 0.02
N VAL A 83 7.89 -1.25 -0.64
CA VAL A 83 6.56 -1.83 -0.46
C VAL A 83 6.51 -2.54 0.90
N ILE A 84 5.53 -2.16 1.72
CA ILE A 84 5.28 -2.76 3.03
C ILE A 84 3.84 -3.24 3.11
N ALA A 85 3.60 -4.30 3.89
CA ALA A 85 2.27 -4.83 4.11
C ALA A 85 2.12 -5.45 5.49
N THR A 86 0.88 -5.70 5.88
CA THR A 86 0.56 -6.53 7.04
C THR A 86 0.39 -7.98 6.60
N PHE A 87 0.75 -8.90 7.49
CA PHE A 87 0.76 -10.33 7.23
C PHE A 87 0.12 -11.08 8.41
N ASP A 88 -0.50 -12.22 8.12
CA ASP A 88 -1.03 -13.13 9.14
C ASP A 88 0.09 -13.92 9.84
N ASP A 89 -0.30 -14.77 10.80
CA ASP A 89 0.63 -15.61 11.57
C ASP A 89 1.34 -16.67 10.71
N GLN A 90 0.81 -16.95 9.52
CA GLN A 90 1.40 -17.85 8.52
C GLN A 90 2.31 -17.11 7.54
N GLY A 91 2.50 -15.79 7.70
CA GLY A 91 3.34 -14.96 6.85
C GLY A 91 2.72 -14.65 5.47
N ARG A 92 1.40 -14.78 5.33
CA ARG A 92 0.65 -14.46 4.11
C ARG A 92 0.06 -13.06 4.20
N TYR A 93 -0.06 -12.37 3.06
CA TYR A 93 -0.66 -11.04 3.01
C TYR A 93 -2.04 -11.04 3.66
N TYR A 94 -2.27 -10.14 4.61
CA TYR A 94 -3.55 -10.00 5.29
C TYR A 94 -3.68 -8.57 5.81
N GLY A 95 -4.75 -7.86 5.42
CA GLY A 95 -5.01 -6.49 5.84
C GLY A 95 -4.66 -5.45 4.77
N HIS A 96 -3.51 -4.77 4.92
CA HIS A 96 -3.18 -3.56 4.18
C HIS A 96 -1.80 -3.59 3.53
N ALA A 97 -1.64 -2.82 2.46
CA ALA A 97 -0.37 -2.58 1.77
C ALA A 97 -0.15 -1.07 1.60
N ALA A 98 1.10 -0.63 1.66
CA ALA A 98 1.46 0.77 1.49
C ALA A 98 2.87 0.93 0.91
N ILE A 99 3.19 2.13 0.45
CA ILE A 99 4.58 2.52 0.14
C ILE A 99 5.16 3.26 1.33
N TYR A 100 6.24 2.72 1.89
CA TYR A 100 6.99 3.35 2.97
C TYR A 100 7.67 4.63 2.49
N GLU A 101 7.53 5.73 3.25
CA GLU A 101 8.30 6.97 3.02
C GLU A 101 9.39 7.12 4.09
N ARG A 102 9.00 7.07 5.38
CA ARG A 102 9.91 7.19 6.52
C ARG A 102 9.28 6.63 7.79
N GLN A 103 10.03 6.64 8.89
CA GLN A 103 9.50 6.37 10.22
C GLN A 103 10.17 7.26 11.27
N ASP A 104 9.52 7.44 12.40
CA ASP A 104 10.06 8.12 13.58
C ASP A 104 9.57 7.46 14.88
N GLY A 105 9.83 8.08 16.03
CA GLY A 105 9.38 7.56 17.33
C GLY A 105 7.86 7.46 17.52
N ARG A 106 7.06 8.10 16.65
CA ARG A 106 5.59 8.09 16.70
C ARG A 106 4.98 7.00 15.82
N GLY A 107 5.59 6.72 14.67
CA GLY A 107 5.02 5.77 13.72
C GLY A 107 5.77 5.65 12.39
N ILE A 108 5.08 5.03 11.43
CA ILE A 108 5.48 5.02 10.01
C ILE A 108 4.70 6.07 9.25
N TYR A 109 5.33 6.66 8.24
CA TYR A 109 4.71 7.55 7.28
C TYR A 109 4.75 6.85 5.93
N VAL A 110 3.59 6.78 5.30
CA VAL A 110 3.37 5.97 4.11
C VAL A 110 2.57 6.75 3.08
N TYR A 111 2.56 6.27 1.86
CA TYR A 111 1.53 6.58 0.88
C TYR A 111 0.66 5.36 0.70
N ASP A 112 -0.64 5.54 0.77
CA ASP A 112 -1.64 4.51 0.60
C ASP A 112 -2.95 5.09 0.07
N GLN A 113 -3.87 4.19 -0.25
CA GLN A 113 -5.26 4.50 -0.57
C GLN A 113 -6.15 3.40 0.02
N TRP A 114 -7.41 3.69 0.29
CA TRP A 114 -8.41 2.68 0.62
C TRP A 114 -9.82 3.17 0.34
N ILE A 115 -10.61 2.33 -0.30
CA ILE A 115 -12.00 2.62 -0.66
C ILE A 115 -13.01 2.16 0.40
N THR A 116 -12.60 1.20 1.23
CA THR A 116 -13.40 0.58 2.29
C THR A 116 -13.01 1.14 3.66
N GLY A 117 -13.99 1.57 4.45
CA GLY A 117 -13.76 2.16 5.76
C GLY A 117 -14.70 3.34 6.03
N HIS A 118 -14.62 3.90 7.23
CA HIS A 118 -15.47 5.02 7.64
C HIS A 118 -15.20 6.29 6.82
N VAL A 119 -13.92 6.57 6.57
CA VAL A 119 -13.48 7.69 5.72
C VAL A 119 -12.57 7.11 4.64
N PRO A 120 -13.04 6.96 3.38
CA PRO A 120 -12.21 6.49 2.27
C PRO A 120 -11.15 7.54 1.93
N GLN A 121 -9.97 7.10 1.49
CA GLN A 121 -8.86 7.98 1.10
C GLN A 121 -8.32 7.61 -0.29
N PRO A 122 -8.21 8.57 -1.24
CA PRO A 122 -7.43 8.37 -2.46
C PRO A 122 -5.93 8.24 -2.13
N VAL A 123 -5.06 8.14 -3.13
CA VAL A 123 -3.60 8.12 -2.90
C VAL A 123 -3.20 9.38 -2.14
N ALA A 124 -2.74 9.24 -0.90
CA ALA A 124 -2.32 10.36 -0.08
C ALA A 124 -1.30 9.93 0.98
N PRO A 125 -0.49 10.87 1.50
CA PRO A 125 0.39 10.59 2.62
C PRO A 125 -0.43 10.35 3.89
N ARG A 126 0.01 9.38 4.69
CA ARG A 126 -0.63 9.00 5.95
C ARG A 126 0.42 8.67 7.02
N GLY A 127 0.20 9.18 8.23
CA GLY A 127 0.90 8.73 9.43
C GLY A 127 0.15 7.59 10.11
N ILE A 128 0.83 6.47 10.35
CA ILE A 128 0.30 5.30 11.06
C ILE A 128 1.08 5.16 12.36
N ARG A 129 0.40 5.34 13.49
CA ARG A 129 1.00 5.23 14.82
C ARG A 129 1.48 3.81 15.09
N TRP A 130 2.57 3.67 15.84
CA TRP A 130 3.05 2.34 16.26
C TRP A 130 1.99 1.54 17.02
N ASP A 131 1.24 2.20 17.90
CA ASP A 131 0.24 1.66 18.82
C ASP A 131 -1.20 1.81 18.31
N GLY A 132 -1.40 2.10 17.01
CA GLY A 132 -2.73 2.33 16.47
C GLY A 132 -3.63 1.09 16.50
N HIS A 133 -4.95 1.31 16.44
CA HIS A 133 -5.95 0.27 16.60
C HIS A 133 -6.41 -0.34 15.26
N GLY A 134 -6.38 -1.67 15.17
CA GLY A 134 -6.74 -2.44 13.98
C GLY A 134 -5.55 -2.69 13.07
N ILE A 135 -5.61 -3.78 12.30
CA ILE A 135 -4.45 -4.29 11.56
C ILE A 135 -3.83 -3.24 10.61
N SER A 136 -4.65 -2.52 9.86
CA SER A 136 -4.20 -1.52 8.89
C SER A 136 -3.69 -0.23 9.52
N ASN A 137 -3.98 0.02 10.81
CA ASN A 137 -3.67 1.27 11.49
C ASN A 137 -2.57 1.09 12.56
N ARG A 138 -2.03 -0.12 12.70
CA ARG A 138 -1.00 -0.44 13.69
C ARG A 138 0.37 -0.53 13.00
N GLY A 139 1.18 0.51 13.14
CA GLY A 139 2.44 0.65 12.42
C GLY A 139 3.44 -0.47 12.70
N ASP A 140 3.39 -1.08 13.88
CA ASP A 140 4.29 -2.18 14.25
C ASP A 140 3.89 -3.54 13.65
N GLY A 141 2.73 -3.60 13.00
CA GLY A 141 2.27 -4.77 12.25
C GLY A 141 2.76 -4.82 10.80
N PHE A 142 3.50 -3.80 10.34
CA PHE A 142 3.99 -3.73 8.96
C PHE A 142 5.36 -4.41 8.80
N PHE A 143 5.48 -5.15 7.71
CA PHE A 143 6.69 -5.84 7.28
C PHE A 143 7.00 -5.47 5.83
N VAL A 144 8.27 -5.53 5.48
CA VAL A 144 8.73 -5.43 4.09
C VAL A 144 8.14 -6.57 3.26
N VAL A 145 7.69 -6.26 2.05
CA VAL A 145 7.25 -7.29 1.10
C VAL A 145 8.45 -7.81 0.30
N GLU A 146 8.58 -9.13 0.26
CA GLU A 146 9.60 -9.85 -0.49
C GLU A 146 8.99 -10.90 -1.43
N PRO A 147 9.75 -11.38 -2.46
CA PRO A 147 9.32 -12.45 -3.37
C PRO A 147 9.07 -13.79 -2.68
#